data_AF-A0AA88EI15-F1
#
_entry.id   AF-A0AA88EI15-F1
#
_cell.length_a   1.000
_cell.length_b   1.000
_cell.length_c   1.000
_cell.angle_alpha   90.00
_cell.angle_beta   90.00
_cell.angle_gamma   90.00
#
_symmetry.space_group_name_H-M   'P 1'
#
loop_
_entity.id
_entity.type
_entity.pdbx_description
1 polymer ?
#
loop_
_entity_poly.entity_id
_entity_poly.type
_entity_poly.pdbx_seq_one_letter_code
_entity_poly.pdbx_strand_id
1 'polypeptide(L)'
;MMFGCKCFCWNRLADSSPSEPRSYSLPAPLPSWPQGKGFASGRINLGELEVFKVARFEFIWCYNPSQDKNKGLTFYKPAEIPDGFRSLGHYCRPNNQPLRGFLLVAREVNSYMPESAHASDTAKLPALCKPLDYVLVWSPDDWSEETCGGSECGYFWLPQAADGYKPVGFLVTNKPEKPGLDEVRCVRADLTDECDAYWLLLDCNSRYLNFPFRVWSTRPHHRGATGKGVPVGTFFCSSSWSAGEDLCIGCLKNLNPTLPAMPNVDQLHALINHYGPTVFFHPEEVYLPSAVSWFFENGALLYRRGVAVGEAIDACGSNLPGGGTNDGEFWIDLPCDIQRESVKHGNLESAKLYAHAKPALGGTFTDIAMWVFCPFNGPATLKVGLVNVALSRIGEHIGDWEHFTLRICNFTGDLWSIYFSQHSGGEWVDAYNLEYIEGNKAIVYSSKSGHASYPHPGTYIQGSTKLGVGIRNDAARSNLFVDSSTQYELVAAEYLGDGIVTEPCWLQFMRLWGPTIVYDSRTELDRITSRQPMMGRYSVANWFGKFPAELSGQEGPTGPKEKNNWVGDERG
;
A
#
# COMPACT_ATOMS: atom_id res chain seq x y z
N MET A 1 -59.43 -7.00 40.25
CA MET A 1 -58.29 -7.58 39.51
C MET A 1 -57.51 -6.45 38.88
N MET A 2 -56.51 -5.94 39.61
CA MET A 2 -55.48 -5.05 39.10
C MET A 2 -54.25 -5.92 38.85
N PHE A 3 -53.83 -6.07 37.60
CA PHE A 3 -52.55 -6.70 37.29
C PHE A 3 -51.53 -5.59 37.04
N GLY A 4 -50.63 -5.43 38.00
CA GLY A 4 -49.47 -4.56 37.90
C GLY A 4 -48.50 -5.06 36.84
N CYS A 5 -48.16 -4.19 35.89
CA CYS A 5 -47.07 -4.43 34.95
C CYS A 5 -45.75 -4.15 35.68
N LYS A 6 -45.03 -5.21 36.03
CA LYS A 6 -43.67 -5.13 36.57
C LYS A 6 -42.73 -4.61 35.48
N CYS A 7 -42.14 -3.44 35.75
CA CYS A 7 -40.96 -2.95 35.06
C CYS A 7 -39.85 -4.01 35.14
N PHE A 8 -39.42 -4.55 34.00
CA PHE A 8 -38.18 -5.30 33.92
C PHE A 8 -37.03 -4.31 33.80
N CYS A 9 -36.47 -3.90 34.95
CA CYS A 9 -35.18 -3.25 35.03
C CYS A 9 -34.10 -4.26 34.63
N TRP A 10 -33.49 -4.09 33.46
CA TRP A 10 -32.26 -4.81 33.12
C TRP A 10 -31.11 -4.13 33.86
N ASN A 11 -30.71 -4.75 34.98
CA ASN A 11 -29.50 -4.37 35.69
C ASN A 11 -28.25 -4.73 34.86
N ARG A 12 -27.42 -3.70 34.65
CA ARG A 12 -25.96 -3.69 34.63
C ARG A 12 -25.24 -5.03 34.44
N LEU A 13 -24.56 -5.15 33.29
CA LEU A 13 -23.32 -5.90 33.20
C LEU A 13 -22.15 -4.91 33.22
N ALA A 14 -21.42 -4.99 34.34
CA ALA A 14 -20.07 -4.54 34.67
C ALA A 14 -19.37 -3.50 33.77
N ASP A 15 -18.90 -2.44 34.44
CA ASP A 15 -17.67 -1.71 34.11
C ASP A 15 -16.60 -2.68 33.62
N SER A 16 -16.40 -2.71 32.31
CA SER A 16 -15.13 -3.13 31.74
C SER A 16 -14.59 -1.89 31.06
N SER A 17 -13.66 -1.21 31.74
CA SER A 17 -12.70 -0.41 31.01
C SER A 17 -12.16 -1.30 29.88
N PRO A 18 -12.19 -0.84 28.60
CA PRO A 18 -11.62 -1.64 27.54
C PRO A 18 -10.17 -1.93 27.95
N SER A 19 -9.81 -3.21 28.04
CA SER A 19 -8.44 -3.64 28.34
C SER A 19 -7.49 -2.85 27.44
N GLU A 20 -6.42 -2.29 28.01
CA GLU A 20 -5.41 -1.57 27.22
C GLU A 20 -5.08 -2.39 25.97
N PRO A 21 -5.22 -1.80 24.78
CA PRO A 21 -5.09 -2.56 23.54
C PRO A 21 -3.67 -3.14 23.48
N ARG A 22 -3.57 -4.43 23.14
CA ARG A 22 -2.26 -5.05 22.94
C ARG A 22 -1.55 -4.31 21.81
N SER A 23 -0.42 -3.70 22.13
CA SER A 23 0.51 -3.16 21.14
C SER A 23 1.04 -4.31 20.31
N TYR A 24 1.07 -4.16 18.99
CA TYR A 24 1.75 -5.14 18.14
C TYR A 24 3.25 -4.86 18.11
N SER A 25 4.04 -5.93 18.11
CA SER A 25 5.47 -5.89 17.79
C SER A 25 5.77 -6.96 16.76
N LEU A 26 6.75 -6.68 15.90
CA LEU A 26 7.24 -7.65 14.92
C LEU A 26 7.74 -8.92 15.63
N PRO A 27 7.76 -10.09 14.94
CA PRO A 27 8.12 -11.36 15.58
C PRO A 27 9.52 -11.38 16.19
N ALA A 28 10.46 -10.62 15.65
CA ALA A 28 11.81 -10.41 16.15
C ALA A 28 12.11 -8.91 16.39
N PRO A 29 12.98 -8.59 17.37
CA PRO A 29 13.38 -7.21 17.64
C PRO A 29 14.13 -6.60 16.46
N LEU A 30 14.10 -5.27 16.37
CA LEU A 30 14.88 -4.55 15.37
C LEU A 30 16.39 -4.65 15.66
N PRO A 31 17.23 -4.85 14.63
CA PRO A 31 18.66 -4.76 14.79
C PRO A 31 19.09 -3.30 14.95
N SER A 32 20.34 -3.09 15.33
CA SER A 32 20.97 -1.77 15.14
C SER A 32 21.24 -1.56 13.66
N TRP A 33 20.57 -0.58 13.06
CA TRP A 33 20.79 -0.24 11.66
C TRP A 33 22.20 0.33 11.44
N PRO A 34 22.81 0.12 10.25
CA PRO A 34 24.05 0.79 9.88
C PRO A 34 23.94 2.31 10.04
N GLN A 35 25.08 2.97 10.28
CA GLN A 35 25.09 4.42 10.49
C GLN A 35 24.68 5.16 9.22
N GLY A 36 23.88 6.23 9.40
CA GLY A 36 23.41 7.08 8.32
C GLY A 36 23.20 8.52 8.77
N LYS A 37 22.46 9.31 7.97
CA LYS A 37 22.21 10.74 8.26
C LYS A 37 21.09 10.93 9.29
N GLY A 38 19.91 10.38 9.03
CA GLY A 38 18.73 10.56 9.88
C GLY A 38 17.72 9.40 9.88
N PHE A 39 17.95 8.34 9.08
CA PHE A 39 17.13 7.13 9.11
C PHE A 39 17.14 6.49 10.51
N ALA A 40 15.97 6.01 10.95
CA ALA A 40 15.75 5.38 12.25
C ALA A 40 16.12 6.22 13.48
N SER A 41 16.13 7.56 13.36
CA SER A 41 16.47 8.48 14.46
C SER A 41 15.29 8.90 15.35
N GLY A 42 14.08 8.43 15.06
CA GLY A 42 12.83 8.81 15.75
C GLY A 42 12.25 10.18 15.35
N ARG A 43 12.98 10.99 14.59
CA ARG A 43 12.58 12.32 14.13
C ARG A 43 12.97 12.57 12.67
N ILE A 44 12.20 13.41 11.98
CA ILE A 44 12.44 13.74 10.57
C ILE A 44 12.29 15.25 10.38
N ASN A 45 13.26 15.88 9.72
CA ASN A 45 13.16 17.27 9.29
C ASN A 45 12.47 17.36 7.92
N LEU A 46 11.35 18.09 7.88
CA LEU A 46 10.54 18.36 6.70
C LEU A 46 10.84 19.74 6.07
N GLY A 47 11.89 20.41 6.51
CA GLY A 47 12.25 21.79 6.17
C GLY A 47 12.14 22.68 7.40
N GLU A 48 11.10 23.51 7.44
CA GLU A 48 10.77 24.40 8.57
C GLU A 48 10.10 23.67 9.76
N LEU A 49 9.69 22.43 9.56
CA LEU A 49 9.13 21.57 10.60
C LEU A 49 10.06 20.39 10.86
N GLU A 50 10.28 20.07 12.12
CA GLU A 50 10.75 18.75 12.53
C GLU A 50 9.58 18.00 13.15
N VAL A 51 9.39 16.77 12.70
CA VAL A 51 8.33 15.88 13.19
C VAL A 51 8.91 14.73 13.98
N PHE A 52 8.17 14.30 15.01
CA PHE A 52 8.49 13.15 15.84
C PHE A 52 7.30 12.18 15.83
N LYS A 53 7.58 10.88 15.71
CA LYS A 53 6.57 9.83 15.68
C LYS A 53 6.21 9.41 17.11
N VAL A 54 4.99 9.70 17.54
CA VAL A 54 4.42 9.21 18.80
C VAL A 54 3.65 7.92 18.54
N ALA A 55 3.90 6.91 19.36
CA ALA A 55 3.20 5.62 19.33
C ALA A 55 2.53 5.26 20.68
N ARG A 56 2.57 6.19 21.65
CA ARG A 56 1.93 6.04 22.97
C ARG A 56 0.75 6.98 23.08
N PHE A 57 -0.33 6.46 23.65
CA PHE A 57 -1.66 7.06 23.51
C PHE A 57 -2.42 6.93 24.82
N GLU A 58 -3.10 8.00 25.23
CA GLU A 58 -4.02 8.01 26.35
C GLU A 58 -5.46 7.90 25.83
N PHE A 59 -6.23 6.99 26.41
CA PHE A 59 -7.64 6.77 26.07
C PHE A 59 -8.47 8.03 26.33
N ILE A 60 -9.41 8.32 25.42
CA ILE A 60 -10.40 9.40 25.61
C ILE A 60 -11.81 8.82 25.60
N TRP A 61 -12.18 8.15 24.51
CA TRP A 61 -13.54 7.71 24.28
C TRP A 61 -13.57 6.53 23.31
N CYS A 62 -14.59 5.68 23.43
CA CYS A 62 -14.80 4.55 22.55
C CYS A 62 -16.25 4.45 22.10
N TYR A 63 -16.45 4.36 20.79
CA TYR A 63 -17.72 3.95 20.22
C TYR A 63 -17.75 2.42 20.10
N ASN A 64 -18.74 1.77 20.74
CA ASN A 64 -19.01 0.34 20.58
C ASN A 64 -20.47 0.14 20.17
N PRO A 65 -20.78 -0.31 18.95
CA PRO A 65 -22.15 -0.64 18.60
C PRO A 65 -22.58 -1.87 19.40
N SER A 66 -23.79 -1.81 19.97
CA SER A 66 -24.32 -2.81 20.91
C SER A 66 -24.41 -4.25 20.36
N GLN A 67 -24.33 -4.42 19.04
CA GLN A 67 -24.48 -5.71 18.36
C GLN A 67 -23.17 -6.31 17.82
N ASP A 68 -22.08 -5.53 17.70
CA ASP A 68 -20.82 -6.02 17.12
C ASP A 68 -19.60 -5.24 17.65
N LYS A 69 -18.97 -5.76 18.71
CA LYS A 69 -17.77 -5.15 19.31
C LYS A 69 -16.61 -4.98 18.30
N ASN A 70 -16.59 -5.74 17.21
CA ASN A 70 -15.54 -5.67 16.18
C ASN A 70 -15.71 -4.47 15.23
N LYS A 71 -16.85 -3.77 15.28
CA LYS A 71 -17.10 -2.53 14.51
C LYS A 71 -16.93 -1.26 15.33
N GLY A 72 -16.44 -1.38 16.56
CA GLY A 72 -16.17 -0.22 17.41
C GLY A 72 -14.94 0.57 16.96
N LEU A 73 -14.85 1.81 17.40
CA LEU A 73 -13.74 2.72 17.13
C LEU A 73 -13.32 3.42 18.43
N THR A 74 -12.04 3.35 18.79
CA THR A 74 -11.51 4.02 19.98
C THR A 74 -10.66 5.22 19.59
N PHE A 75 -10.77 6.30 20.37
CA PHE A 75 -10.10 7.57 20.17
C PHE A 75 -9.14 7.87 21.32
N TYR A 76 -7.99 8.43 20.95
CA TYR A 76 -6.88 8.65 21.85
C TYR A 76 -6.23 10.01 21.61
N LYS A 77 -5.64 10.58 22.66
CA LYS A 77 -4.71 11.70 22.55
C LYS A 77 -3.27 11.16 22.64
N PRO A 78 -2.30 11.79 21.98
CA PRO A 78 -0.89 11.44 22.16
C PRO A 78 -0.45 11.60 23.61
N ALA A 79 0.39 10.68 24.07
CA ALA A 79 1.08 10.73 25.34
C ALA A 79 2.59 10.89 25.13
N GLU A 80 3.32 11.36 26.14
CA GLU A 80 4.79 11.47 26.13
C GLU A 80 5.34 12.30 24.95
N ILE A 81 4.70 13.42 24.65
CA ILE A 81 5.18 14.37 23.64
C ILE A 81 6.53 14.97 24.11
N PRO A 82 7.61 14.89 23.32
CA PRO A 82 8.90 15.46 23.70
C PRO A 82 8.87 16.99 23.84
N ASP A 83 9.74 17.52 24.68
CA ASP A 83 9.83 18.98 24.92
C ASP A 83 10.03 19.77 23.62
N GLY A 84 9.23 20.82 23.47
CA GLY A 84 9.21 21.70 22.30
C GLY A 84 8.34 21.21 21.14
N PHE A 85 7.88 19.95 21.13
CA PHE A 85 6.92 19.45 20.16
C PHE A 85 5.48 19.76 20.57
N ARG A 86 4.58 19.87 19.59
CA ARG A 86 3.16 20.16 19.76
C ARG A 86 2.31 19.13 19.02
N SER A 87 1.17 18.79 19.62
CA SER A 87 0.19 17.93 18.99
C SER A 87 -0.45 18.62 17.78
N LEU A 88 -0.80 17.81 16.79
CA LEU A 88 -1.44 18.23 15.55
C LEU A 88 -2.88 17.68 15.41
N GLY A 89 -3.33 16.87 16.38
CA GLY A 89 -4.64 16.23 16.37
C GLY A 89 -4.66 14.99 17.24
N HIS A 90 -5.76 14.24 17.19
CA HIS A 90 -5.95 12.98 17.91
C HIS A 90 -5.89 11.79 16.97
N TYR A 91 -5.68 10.61 17.56
CA TYR A 91 -5.59 9.33 16.86
C TYR A 91 -6.86 8.51 17.09
N CYS A 92 -7.24 7.69 16.11
CA CYS A 92 -8.31 6.71 16.26
C CYS A 92 -7.93 5.35 15.68
N ARG A 93 -8.53 4.29 16.22
CA ARG A 93 -8.18 2.90 15.90
C ARG A 93 -9.42 1.99 15.91
N PRO A 94 -9.66 1.21 14.84
CA PRO A 94 -10.70 0.18 14.82
C PRO A 94 -10.49 -0.87 15.92
N ASN A 95 -11.55 -1.27 16.60
CA ASN A 95 -11.45 -2.09 17.81
C ASN A 95 -10.97 -3.53 17.56
N ASN A 96 -10.96 -3.97 16.30
CA ASN A 96 -10.57 -5.29 15.83
C ASN A 96 -9.08 -5.41 15.41
N GLN A 97 -8.27 -4.34 15.40
CA GLN A 97 -6.87 -4.35 14.90
C GLN A 97 -5.86 -4.00 15.99
N PRO A 98 -4.71 -4.65 16.23
CA PRO A 98 -3.83 -4.26 17.33
C PRO A 98 -3.38 -2.78 17.31
N LEU A 99 -2.96 -2.23 18.45
CA LEU A 99 -2.47 -0.85 18.51
C LEU A 99 -1.09 -0.78 17.83
N ARG A 100 -1.07 -0.35 16.56
CA ARG A 100 0.14 -0.16 15.76
C ARG A 100 0.24 1.23 15.13
N GLY A 101 -0.81 2.05 15.17
CA GLY A 101 -0.80 3.37 14.55
C GLY A 101 0.19 4.35 15.18
N PHE A 102 0.29 5.51 14.56
CA PHE A 102 1.15 6.60 15.01
C PHE A 102 0.43 7.93 14.89
N LEU A 103 0.96 8.93 15.59
CA LEU A 103 0.63 10.32 15.37
C LEU A 103 1.94 11.13 15.28
N LEU A 104 2.05 12.00 14.29
CA LEU A 104 3.15 12.95 14.19
C LEU A 104 2.86 14.18 15.04
N VAL A 105 3.80 14.52 15.90
CA VAL A 105 3.88 15.81 16.57
C VAL A 105 4.96 16.65 15.89
N ALA A 106 4.81 17.97 15.90
CA ALA A 106 5.72 18.86 15.18
C ALA A 106 6.27 19.96 16.07
N ARG A 107 7.47 20.42 15.73
CA ARG A 107 8.03 21.68 16.21
C ARG A 107 8.60 22.50 15.05
N GLU A 108 8.65 23.79 15.26
CA GLU A 108 9.28 24.70 14.32
C GLU A 108 10.81 24.60 14.40
N VAL A 109 11.46 24.66 13.25
CA VAL A 109 12.91 24.72 13.12
C VAL A 109 13.27 25.99 12.36
N ASN A 110 14.20 26.76 12.91
CA ASN A 110 14.76 27.91 12.20
C ASN A 110 15.51 27.40 10.96
N SER A 111 14.97 27.69 9.78
CA SER A 111 15.62 27.31 8.53
C SER A 111 16.90 28.12 8.34
N TYR A 112 18.05 27.45 8.33
CA TYR A 112 19.26 27.99 7.71
C TYR A 112 19.05 27.94 6.20
N MET A 113 18.59 29.03 5.60
CA MET A 113 18.60 29.17 4.14
C MET A 113 20.03 29.57 3.71
N PRO A 114 20.63 28.92 2.68
CA PRO A 114 21.86 29.40 2.08
C PRO A 114 21.63 30.77 1.41
N GLU A 115 22.64 31.65 1.48
CA GLU A 115 22.62 33.11 1.19
C GLU A 115 22.27 33.54 -0.26
N SER A 116 21.65 32.68 -1.09
CA SER A 116 21.39 32.99 -2.51
C SER A 116 19.93 33.25 -2.89
N ALA A 117 19.01 33.43 -1.94
CA ALA A 117 17.66 33.89 -2.22
C ALA A 117 17.52 35.38 -1.87
N HIS A 118 17.49 36.23 -2.89
CA HIS A 118 17.33 37.66 -2.75
C HIS A 118 16.13 38.04 -1.84
N ALA A 119 16.40 38.94 -0.92
CA ALA A 119 15.52 39.41 0.12
C ALA A 119 14.17 39.96 -0.40
N SER A 120 13.08 39.42 0.14
CA SER A 120 11.96 40.25 0.57
C SER A 120 11.66 39.90 2.03
N ASP A 121 12.04 40.81 2.91
CA ASP A 121 11.91 40.75 4.36
C ASP A 121 10.44 40.98 4.78
N THR A 122 9.52 40.16 4.28
CA THR A 122 8.20 39.98 4.89
C THR A 122 8.38 39.01 6.04
N ALA A 123 8.20 39.48 7.28
CA ALA A 123 8.25 38.67 8.50
C ALA A 123 7.47 37.36 8.26
N LYS A 124 8.21 36.27 8.06
CA LYS A 124 7.63 34.99 7.72
C LYS A 124 6.78 34.55 8.91
N LEU A 125 5.48 34.35 8.69
CA LEU A 125 4.58 33.86 9.74
C LEU A 125 5.13 32.54 10.31
N PRO A 126 4.97 32.28 11.63
CA PRO A 126 5.49 31.07 12.25
C PRO A 126 4.92 29.82 11.58
N ALA A 127 5.70 28.74 11.54
CA ALA A 127 5.26 27.49 10.91
C ALA A 127 4.03 26.87 11.61
N LEU A 128 3.88 27.13 12.91
CA LEU A 128 2.81 26.62 13.76
C LEU A 128 2.10 27.77 14.49
N CYS A 129 0.76 27.75 14.53
CA CYS A 129 -0.02 28.71 15.32
C CYS A 129 -1.07 28.00 16.18
N LYS A 130 -1.55 28.68 17.23
CA LYS A 130 -2.75 28.21 17.96
C LYS A 130 -3.98 28.39 17.06
N PRO A 131 -4.99 27.52 17.16
CA PRO A 131 -6.30 27.80 16.58
C PRO A 131 -6.92 29.05 17.24
N LEU A 132 -7.85 29.68 16.52
CA LEU A 132 -8.62 30.84 17.02
C LEU A 132 -9.77 30.39 17.93
N ASP A 133 -10.41 29.27 17.61
CA ASP A 133 -11.49 28.62 18.36
C ASP A 133 -11.61 27.16 17.88
N TYR A 134 -12.61 26.44 18.40
CA TYR A 134 -13.00 25.11 17.93
C TYR A 134 -14.48 25.07 17.53
N VAL A 135 -14.76 24.36 16.43
CA VAL A 135 -16.12 24.08 15.96
C VAL A 135 -16.49 22.65 16.36
N LEU A 136 -17.63 22.47 17.03
CA LEU A 136 -18.18 21.14 17.31
C LEU A 136 -18.70 20.52 16.01
N VAL A 137 -18.12 19.39 15.62
CA VAL A 137 -18.46 18.65 14.39
C VAL A 137 -19.54 17.63 14.68
N TRP A 138 -19.41 16.92 15.80
CA TRP A 138 -20.34 15.87 16.19
C TRP A 138 -20.26 15.54 17.68
N SER A 139 -21.40 15.18 18.27
CA SER A 139 -21.53 14.52 19.57
C SER A 139 -22.75 13.59 19.54
N PRO A 140 -22.74 12.48 20.31
CA PRO A 140 -23.91 11.64 20.50
C PRO A 140 -24.91 12.23 21.50
N ASP A 141 -24.48 13.26 22.24
CA ASP A 141 -25.29 13.98 23.22
C ASP A 141 -26.47 14.69 22.54
N ASP A 142 -27.69 14.39 22.97
CA ASP A 142 -28.93 15.02 22.49
C ASP A 142 -29.33 16.25 23.31
N TRP A 143 -28.49 16.66 24.27
CA TRP A 143 -28.68 17.80 25.16
C TRP A 143 -29.98 17.70 25.99
N SER A 144 -30.55 16.50 26.15
CA SER A 144 -31.69 16.24 27.02
C SER A 144 -31.23 15.89 28.44
N GLU A 145 -31.97 16.35 29.45
CA GLU A 145 -31.65 16.10 30.88
C GLU A 145 -31.73 14.61 31.28
N GLU A 146 -32.22 13.73 30.39
CA GLU A 146 -32.25 12.28 30.57
C GLU A 146 -31.12 11.59 29.79
N THR A 147 -29.87 11.99 30.03
CA THR A 147 -28.71 11.25 29.52
C THR A 147 -28.80 9.82 30.03
N CYS A 148 -28.94 8.86 29.11
CA CYS A 148 -29.01 7.44 29.40
C CYS A 148 -27.77 6.99 30.20
N GLY A 149 -27.91 6.93 31.52
CA GLY A 149 -27.08 6.15 32.44
C GLY A 149 -25.57 6.37 32.37
N GLY A 150 -25.08 7.58 32.66
CA GLY A 150 -23.73 7.82 33.18
C GLY A 150 -22.54 7.39 32.31
N SER A 151 -22.72 7.15 31.00
CA SER A 151 -21.61 6.87 30.08
C SER A 151 -21.08 8.16 29.48
N GLU A 152 -19.78 8.44 29.62
CA GLU A 152 -19.12 9.61 29.03
C GLU A 152 -19.33 9.64 27.50
N CYS A 153 -19.82 10.76 26.98
CA CYS A 153 -20.03 10.99 25.54
C CYS A 153 -18.76 11.54 24.87
N GLY A 154 -18.54 11.20 23.60
CA GLY A 154 -17.44 11.74 22.81
C GLY A 154 -17.85 13.01 22.05
N TYR A 155 -17.10 14.09 22.19
CA TYR A 155 -17.31 15.35 21.47
C TYR A 155 -16.16 15.60 20.50
N PHE A 156 -16.48 15.86 19.23
CA PHE A 156 -15.51 15.96 18.13
C PHE A 156 -15.36 17.40 17.68
N TRP A 157 -14.13 17.90 17.71
CA TRP A 157 -13.84 19.31 17.51
C TRP A 157 -12.89 19.52 16.32
N LEU A 158 -13.25 20.43 15.42
CA LEU A 158 -12.38 20.92 14.35
C LEU A 158 -11.71 22.22 14.80
N PRO A 159 -10.36 22.32 14.79
CA PRO A 159 -9.69 23.57 15.07
C PRO A 159 -9.97 24.61 13.99
N GLN A 160 -10.39 25.81 14.39
CA GLN A 160 -10.53 26.95 13.49
C GLN A 160 -9.17 27.61 13.30
N ALA A 161 -8.54 27.38 12.15
CA ALA A 161 -7.25 27.96 11.81
C ALA A 161 -7.35 29.48 11.53
N ALA A 162 -6.27 30.20 11.83
CA ALA A 162 -6.11 31.59 11.40
C ALA A 162 -5.86 31.66 9.88
N ASP A 163 -6.09 32.83 9.29
CA ASP A 163 -5.83 33.06 7.86
C ASP A 163 -4.39 32.69 7.49
N GLY A 164 -4.23 31.90 6.42
CA GLY A 164 -2.93 31.38 5.99
C GLY A 164 -2.48 30.10 6.69
N TYR A 165 -3.32 29.49 7.54
CA TYR A 165 -3.06 28.20 8.19
C TYR A 165 -4.16 27.19 7.88
N LYS A 166 -3.85 25.91 8.05
CA LYS A 166 -4.80 24.80 7.96
C LYS A 166 -4.68 23.88 9.18
N PRO A 167 -5.80 23.33 9.68
CA PRO A 167 -5.73 22.21 10.59
C PRO A 167 -5.31 20.95 9.83
N VAL A 168 -4.68 20.01 10.53
CA VAL A 168 -4.23 18.72 9.96
C VAL A 168 -4.81 17.52 10.74
N GLY A 169 -5.80 17.78 11.60
CA GLY A 169 -6.43 16.77 12.44
C GLY A 169 -7.56 17.35 13.30
N PHE A 170 -8.30 16.44 13.93
CA PHE A 170 -9.42 16.72 14.83
C PHE A 170 -9.03 16.44 16.28
N LEU A 171 -9.79 16.98 17.23
CA LEU A 171 -9.72 16.64 18.64
C LEU A 171 -10.98 15.90 19.07
N VAL A 172 -10.84 15.10 20.11
CA VAL A 172 -11.93 14.40 20.79
C VAL A 172 -11.84 14.69 22.28
N THR A 173 -12.95 15.02 22.93
CA THR A 173 -13.05 15.15 24.39
C THR A 173 -14.14 14.22 24.92
N ASN A 174 -14.07 13.87 26.20
CA ASN A 174 -15.11 13.11 26.91
C ASN A 174 -16.06 14.01 27.71
N LYS A 175 -15.98 15.33 27.48
CA LYS A 175 -16.82 16.35 28.13
C LYS A 175 -17.22 17.44 27.13
N PRO A 176 -18.38 18.10 27.34
CA PRO A 176 -18.93 19.07 26.40
C PRO A 176 -18.17 20.41 26.36
N GLU A 177 -17.27 20.68 27.31
CA GLU A 177 -16.51 21.92 27.29
C GLU A 177 -15.56 21.99 26.09
N LYS A 178 -15.45 23.19 25.51
CA LYS A 178 -14.51 23.45 24.42
C LYS A 178 -13.06 23.15 24.87
N PRO A 179 -12.24 22.50 24.02
CA PRO A 179 -10.83 22.29 24.31
C PRO A 179 -10.06 23.60 24.47
N GLY A 180 -8.94 23.56 25.20
CA GLY A 180 -8.03 24.70 25.29
C GLY A 180 -7.34 25.00 23.95
N LEU A 181 -7.04 26.26 23.67
CA LEU A 181 -6.34 26.67 22.44
C LEU A 181 -4.88 26.18 22.38
N ASP A 182 -4.35 25.66 23.48
CA ASP A 182 -3.00 25.13 23.56
C ASP A 182 -2.87 23.63 23.22
N GLU A 183 -3.99 22.91 23.14
CA GLU A 183 -4.03 21.45 22.94
C GLU A 183 -3.39 21.00 21.62
N VAL A 184 -3.61 21.75 20.53
CA VAL A 184 -3.03 21.46 19.21
C VAL A 184 -2.47 22.71 18.54
N ARG A 185 -1.78 22.54 17.42
CA ARG A 185 -1.38 23.62 16.51
C ARG A 185 -1.95 23.42 15.11
N CYS A 186 -2.32 24.53 14.49
CA CYS A 186 -2.55 24.60 13.05
C CYS A 186 -1.22 24.85 12.33
N VAL A 187 -1.14 24.44 11.08
CA VAL A 187 0.09 24.45 10.28
C VAL A 187 -0.04 25.50 9.18
N ARG A 188 1.02 26.27 8.93
CA ARG A 188 1.03 27.28 7.85
C ARG A 188 0.73 26.59 6.51
N ALA A 189 -0.15 27.19 5.70
CA ALA A 189 -0.76 26.50 4.56
C ALA A 189 0.24 26.02 3.50
N ASP A 190 1.35 26.72 3.29
CA ASP A 190 2.44 26.34 2.38
C ASP A 190 3.22 25.10 2.83
N LEU A 191 3.18 24.78 4.13
CA LEU A 191 3.76 23.59 4.75
C LEU A 191 2.78 22.41 4.80
N THR A 192 1.59 22.56 4.18
CA THR A 192 0.57 21.51 4.06
C THR A 192 0.40 21.06 2.62
N ASP A 193 -0.14 19.86 2.45
CA ASP A 193 -0.51 19.29 1.15
C ASP A 193 -1.97 18.79 1.19
N GLU A 194 -2.55 18.58 0.01
CA GLU A 194 -3.90 18.04 -0.14
C GLU A 194 -4.00 16.60 0.39
N CYS A 195 -5.17 16.26 0.91
CA CYS A 195 -5.44 15.03 1.64
C CYS A 195 -6.74 14.39 1.15
N ASP A 196 -6.73 13.07 0.97
CA ASP A 196 -7.90 12.27 0.63
C ASP A 196 -8.43 11.52 1.85
N ALA A 197 -9.75 11.38 1.93
CA ALA A 197 -10.38 10.39 2.81
C ALA A 197 -10.15 9.00 2.22
N TYR A 198 -9.41 8.16 2.94
CA TYR A 198 -8.92 6.88 2.42
C TYR A 198 -9.82 5.70 2.83
N TRP A 199 -9.55 5.06 3.96
CA TRP A 199 -10.39 3.98 4.47
C TRP A 199 -11.48 4.51 5.37
N LEU A 200 -12.74 4.14 5.08
CA LEU A 200 -13.86 4.33 5.98
C LEU A 200 -13.68 3.42 7.21
N LEU A 201 -13.38 4.03 8.35
CA LEU A 201 -13.14 3.34 9.63
C LEU A 201 -14.44 3.09 10.39
N LEU A 202 -15.40 4.00 10.26
CA LEU A 202 -16.69 3.93 10.94
C LEU A 202 -17.78 4.58 10.09
N ASP A 203 -18.92 3.91 9.97
CA ASP A 203 -20.14 4.45 9.36
C ASP A 203 -21.33 4.25 10.29
N CYS A 204 -21.75 5.34 10.95
CA CYS A 204 -22.84 5.37 11.90
C CYS A 204 -24.10 5.97 11.24
N ASN A 205 -24.79 5.16 10.43
CA ASN A 205 -26.10 5.49 9.85
C ASN A 205 -27.25 4.80 10.61
N SER A 206 -27.22 4.83 11.95
CA SER A 206 -28.29 4.20 12.75
C SER A 206 -29.50 5.14 12.89
N ARG A 207 -30.71 4.57 12.96
CA ARG A 207 -31.96 5.32 13.27
C ARG A 207 -31.98 5.97 14.65
N TYR A 208 -30.98 5.70 15.50
CA TYR A 208 -30.89 6.15 16.89
C TYR A 208 -29.91 7.31 17.10
N LEU A 209 -29.14 7.69 16.08
CA LEU A 209 -28.33 8.90 16.09
C LEU A 209 -29.09 9.94 15.26
N ASN A 210 -29.35 11.11 15.85
CA ASN A 210 -30.10 12.18 15.18
C ASN A 210 -29.42 12.65 13.88
N PHE A 211 -28.12 12.37 13.69
CA PHE A 211 -27.35 12.73 12.51
C PHE A 211 -26.38 11.59 12.11
N PRO A 212 -26.19 11.34 10.80
CA PRO A 212 -25.19 10.39 10.33
C PRO A 212 -23.79 10.87 10.73
N PHE A 213 -22.89 9.93 11.02
CA PHE A 213 -21.50 10.23 11.39
C PHE A 213 -20.57 9.19 10.79
N ARG A 214 -19.52 9.68 10.13
CA ARG A 214 -18.52 8.83 9.49
C ARG A 214 -17.13 9.27 9.87
N VAL A 215 -16.24 8.29 9.98
CA VAL A 215 -14.83 8.51 10.29
C VAL A 215 -13.99 7.77 9.25
N TRP A 216 -12.97 8.45 8.73
CA TRP A 216 -12.05 7.94 7.75
C TRP A 216 -10.61 8.11 8.21
N SER A 217 -9.75 7.20 7.79
CA SER A 217 -8.32 7.45 7.75
C SER A 217 -7.99 8.45 6.64
N THR A 218 -6.84 9.09 6.76
CA THR A 218 -6.37 10.13 5.84
C THR A 218 -5.14 9.66 5.10
N ARG A 219 -4.98 10.09 3.84
CA ARG A 219 -3.74 9.90 3.07
C ARG A 219 -3.43 11.12 2.20
N PRO A 220 -2.17 11.37 1.84
CA PRO A 220 -1.84 12.40 0.86
C PRO A 220 -2.54 12.18 -0.49
N HIS A 221 -2.98 13.26 -1.13
CA HIS A 221 -3.55 13.22 -2.48
C HIS A 221 -2.48 12.88 -3.52
N HIS A 222 -1.37 13.65 -3.50
CA HIS A 222 -0.21 13.43 -4.37
C HIS A 222 0.75 12.39 -3.78
N ARG A 223 0.88 11.24 -4.43
CA ARG A 223 1.62 10.06 -3.95
C ARG A 223 2.68 9.59 -4.95
N GLY A 224 3.49 8.60 -4.55
CA GLY A 224 4.62 8.08 -5.31
C GLY A 224 5.95 8.73 -4.94
N ALA A 225 7.02 8.40 -5.68
CA ALA A 225 8.39 8.79 -5.37
C ALA A 225 8.61 10.31 -5.31
N THR A 226 7.82 11.08 -6.07
CA THR A 226 7.87 12.54 -6.12
C THR A 226 6.82 13.21 -5.22
N GLY A 227 5.95 12.43 -4.57
CA GLY A 227 4.91 12.92 -3.68
C GLY A 227 5.50 13.51 -2.40
N LYS A 228 5.10 14.74 -2.04
CA LYS A 228 5.65 15.46 -0.88
C LYS A 228 4.75 15.38 0.35
N GLY A 229 3.51 14.95 0.21
CA GLY A 229 2.58 14.86 1.33
C GLY A 229 2.97 13.80 2.36
N VAL A 230 2.84 14.15 3.63
CA VAL A 230 3.18 13.33 4.79
C VAL A 230 1.91 13.16 5.65
N PRO A 231 1.41 11.94 5.83
CA PRO A 231 0.27 11.69 6.70
C PRO A 231 0.66 11.92 8.16
N VAL A 232 -0.21 12.61 8.89
CA VAL A 232 0.01 12.91 10.33
C VAL A 232 -0.36 11.72 11.21
N GLY A 233 -1.18 10.79 10.71
CA GLY A 233 -1.76 9.72 11.52
C GLY A 233 -3.04 10.16 12.26
N THR A 234 -3.64 11.27 11.84
CA THR A 234 -4.95 11.74 12.30
C THR A 234 -6.06 11.09 11.47
N PHE A 235 -7.31 11.39 11.82
CA PHE A 235 -8.50 10.94 11.10
C PHE A 235 -9.28 12.13 10.55
N PHE A 236 -10.17 11.86 9.60
CA PHE A 236 -11.20 12.79 9.13
C PHE A 236 -12.56 12.30 9.62
N CYS A 237 -13.43 13.20 10.08
CA CYS A 237 -14.80 12.87 10.42
C CYS A 237 -15.78 13.92 9.93
N SER A 238 -16.98 13.48 9.56
CA SER A 238 -18.04 14.37 9.09
C SER A 238 -19.42 13.75 9.27
N SER A 239 -20.43 14.62 9.36
CA SER A 239 -21.84 14.26 9.40
C SER A 239 -22.57 14.44 8.06
N SER A 240 -22.01 15.15 7.09
CA SER A 240 -22.69 15.46 5.83
C SER A 240 -21.78 15.45 4.59
N TRP A 241 -20.53 15.01 4.72
CA TRP A 241 -19.55 15.02 3.63
C TRP A 241 -19.92 14.05 2.50
N SER A 242 -19.77 14.54 1.27
CA SER A 242 -19.93 13.78 0.03
C SER A 242 -18.58 13.50 -0.62
N ALA A 243 -18.45 12.32 -1.23
CA ALA A 243 -17.21 11.93 -1.91
C ALA A 243 -16.88 12.92 -3.05
N GLY A 244 -15.69 13.53 -2.97
CA GLY A 244 -15.20 14.51 -3.95
C GLY A 244 -15.15 15.96 -3.46
N GLU A 245 -15.63 16.25 -2.25
CA GLU A 245 -15.41 17.56 -1.60
C GLU A 245 -14.04 17.60 -0.93
N ASP A 246 -13.36 18.75 -1.03
CA ASP A 246 -12.09 19.01 -0.34
C ASP A 246 -12.24 18.79 1.17
N LEU A 247 -11.25 18.13 1.77
CA LEU A 247 -11.23 17.96 3.22
C LEU A 247 -10.93 19.28 3.92
N CYS A 248 -11.58 19.49 5.07
CA CYS A 248 -11.29 20.63 5.93
C CYS A 248 -9.95 20.53 6.67
N ILE A 249 -9.18 19.46 6.44
CA ILE A 249 -7.83 19.22 7.00
C ILE A 249 -6.82 18.93 5.89
N GLY A 250 -5.55 19.26 6.12
CA GLY A 250 -4.44 18.92 5.21
C GLY A 250 -3.54 17.80 5.73
N CYS A 251 -2.69 17.27 4.85
CA CYS A 251 -1.47 16.55 5.25
C CYS A 251 -0.33 17.54 5.49
N LEU A 252 0.75 17.11 6.15
CA LEU A 252 2.00 17.89 6.16
C LEU A 252 2.69 17.76 4.80
N LYS A 253 3.61 18.68 4.49
CA LYS A 253 4.39 18.67 3.25
C LYS A 253 5.87 18.63 3.55
N ASN A 254 6.59 17.65 3.00
CA ASN A 254 8.04 17.61 3.09
C ASN A 254 8.65 18.54 2.04
N LEU A 255 9.25 19.63 2.51
CA LEU A 255 9.97 20.60 1.69
C LEU A 255 11.49 20.46 1.79
N ASN A 256 11.99 19.48 2.55
CA ASN A 256 13.42 19.21 2.63
C ASN A 256 13.88 18.38 1.42
N PRO A 257 14.66 18.96 0.49
CA PRO A 257 15.09 18.25 -0.72
C PRO A 257 16.13 17.17 -0.44
N THR A 258 16.82 17.21 0.71
CA THR A 258 17.89 16.25 1.02
C THR A 258 17.37 14.92 1.55
N LEU A 259 16.08 14.85 1.91
CA LEU A 259 15.41 13.67 2.47
C LEU A 259 16.29 12.91 3.49
N PRO A 260 16.74 13.55 4.58
CA PRO A 260 17.80 13.02 5.45
C PRO A 260 17.42 11.71 6.16
N ALA A 261 16.12 11.41 6.21
CA ALA A 261 15.58 10.20 6.81
C ALA A 261 15.55 9.00 5.84
N MET A 262 15.81 9.18 4.55
CA MET A 262 15.91 8.04 3.63
C MET A 262 17.15 7.19 3.97
N PRO A 263 17.05 5.85 3.87
CA PRO A 263 18.17 4.96 4.15
C PRO A 263 19.30 5.14 3.13
N ASN A 264 20.55 5.07 3.55
CA ASN A 264 21.67 4.97 2.61
C ASN A 264 21.79 3.53 2.03
N VAL A 265 22.77 3.31 1.13
CA VAL A 265 22.96 2.01 0.48
C VAL A 265 23.20 0.86 1.48
N ASP A 266 24.01 1.09 2.52
CA ASP A 266 24.27 0.07 3.55
C ASP A 266 23.01 -0.26 4.36
N GLN A 267 22.22 0.76 4.69
CA GLN A 267 20.94 0.61 5.37
C GLN A 267 19.91 -0.11 4.47
N LEU A 268 19.88 0.14 3.16
CA LEU A 268 19.04 -0.61 2.23
C LEU A 268 19.39 -2.09 2.23
N HIS A 269 20.67 -2.44 2.10
CA HIS A 269 21.10 -3.84 2.18
C HIS A 269 20.73 -4.48 3.53
N ALA A 270 20.92 -3.75 4.64
CA ALA A 270 20.50 -4.24 5.96
C ALA A 270 18.99 -4.46 6.07
N LEU A 271 18.17 -3.57 5.50
CA LEU A 271 16.72 -3.69 5.45
C LEU A 271 16.27 -4.89 4.63
N ILE A 272 16.85 -5.08 3.44
CA ILE A 272 16.54 -6.21 2.55
C ILE A 272 16.96 -7.52 3.22
N ASN A 273 18.15 -7.58 3.82
CA ASN A 273 18.60 -8.78 4.53
C ASN A 273 17.69 -9.13 5.73
N HIS A 274 17.14 -8.12 6.41
CA HIS A 274 16.30 -8.30 7.61
C HIS A 274 14.84 -8.63 7.30
N TYR A 275 14.27 -8.03 6.24
CA TYR A 275 12.85 -8.14 5.91
C TYR A 275 12.54 -8.89 4.62
N GLY A 276 13.54 -9.13 3.77
CA GLY A 276 13.41 -9.77 2.46
C GLY A 276 12.52 -11.01 2.54
N PRO A 277 11.31 -10.97 1.94
CA PRO A 277 10.37 -12.07 2.04
C PRO A 277 10.88 -13.33 1.33
N THR A 278 10.43 -14.49 1.82
CA THR A 278 10.55 -15.74 1.06
C THR A 278 9.35 -15.88 0.14
N VAL A 279 9.60 -15.98 -1.17
CA VAL A 279 8.56 -16.16 -2.18
C VAL A 279 8.41 -17.65 -2.46
N PHE A 280 7.25 -18.24 -2.14
CA PHE A 280 6.91 -19.61 -2.50
C PHE A 280 6.14 -19.66 -3.81
N PHE A 281 6.57 -20.51 -4.72
CA PHE A 281 5.84 -20.86 -5.94
C PHE A 281 4.93 -22.06 -5.67
N HIS A 282 3.80 -22.14 -6.36
CA HIS A 282 2.85 -23.23 -6.17
C HIS A 282 3.53 -24.62 -6.35
N PRO A 283 3.17 -25.67 -5.59
CA PRO A 283 3.79 -27.01 -5.71
C PRO A 283 3.71 -27.65 -7.10
N GLU A 284 2.73 -27.24 -7.88
CA GLU A 284 2.52 -27.69 -9.27
C GLU A 284 3.00 -26.65 -10.30
N GLU A 285 3.77 -25.63 -9.88
CA GLU A 285 4.35 -24.67 -10.80
C GLU A 285 5.43 -25.34 -11.65
N VAL A 286 5.39 -25.07 -12.95
CA VAL A 286 6.32 -25.61 -13.94
C VAL A 286 7.13 -24.48 -14.60
N TYR A 287 6.59 -23.26 -14.60
CA TYR A 287 7.24 -22.06 -15.12
C TYR A 287 7.86 -21.27 -13.95
N LEU A 288 9.08 -21.61 -13.59
CA LEU A 288 9.76 -21.03 -12.43
C LEU A 288 10.48 -19.72 -12.81
N PRO A 289 10.81 -18.87 -11.82
CA PRO A 289 11.59 -17.65 -12.08
C PRO A 289 13.01 -17.98 -12.54
N SER A 290 13.70 -16.96 -13.05
CA SER A 290 15.13 -17.01 -13.35
C SER A 290 15.77 -15.61 -13.21
N ALA A 291 17.09 -15.53 -13.19
CA ALA A 291 17.75 -14.27 -13.45
C ALA A 291 17.55 -13.84 -14.91
N VAL A 292 17.37 -12.55 -15.15
CA VAL A 292 17.36 -11.93 -16.49
C VAL A 292 18.62 -12.28 -17.27
N SER A 293 19.79 -12.27 -16.63
CA SER A 293 21.05 -12.66 -17.29
C SER A 293 21.04 -14.11 -17.74
N TRP A 294 20.51 -15.02 -16.91
CA TRP A 294 20.34 -16.43 -17.30
C TRP A 294 19.41 -16.56 -18.51
N PHE A 295 18.29 -15.83 -18.52
CA PHE A 295 17.35 -15.84 -19.63
C PHE A 295 18.00 -15.40 -20.96
N PHE A 296 18.83 -14.36 -20.93
CA PHE A 296 19.58 -13.91 -22.11
C PHE A 296 20.64 -14.92 -22.55
N GLU A 297 21.44 -15.45 -21.62
CA GLU A 297 22.49 -16.42 -21.89
C GLU A 297 21.96 -17.76 -22.42
N ASN A 298 20.70 -18.10 -22.10
CA ASN A 298 20.05 -19.35 -22.53
C ASN A 298 19.20 -19.17 -23.79
N GLY A 299 19.52 -18.16 -24.61
CA GLY A 299 19.06 -18.08 -26.00
C GLY A 299 17.83 -17.20 -26.23
N ALA A 300 17.45 -16.33 -25.30
CA ALA A 300 16.49 -15.27 -25.62
C ALA A 300 17.04 -14.36 -26.74
N LEU A 301 16.18 -13.98 -27.67
CA LEU A 301 16.54 -13.25 -28.87
C LEU A 301 15.80 -11.92 -28.96
N LEU A 302 16.50 -10.88 -29.39
CA LEU A 302 15.93 -9.59 -29.76
C LEU A 302 15.46 -9.63 -31.20
N TYR A 303 14.18 -9.38 -31.42
CA TYR A 303 13.60 -9.25 -32.75
C TYR A 303 13.36 -7.79 -33.10
N ARG A 304 13.44 -7.52 -34.40
CA ARG A 304 13.16 -6.21 -34.98
C ARG A 304 12.10 -6.33 -36.07
N ARG A 305 11.18 -5.36 -36.12
CA ARG A 305 10.16 -5.28 -37.16
C ARG A 305 10.77 -5.34 -38.56
N GLY A 306 10.25 -6.24 -39.39
CA GLY A 306 10.73 -6.46 -40.77
C GLY A 306 11.98 -7.34 -40.88
N VAL A 307 12.56 -7.79 -39.76
CA VAL A 307 13.70 -8.72 -39.73
C VAL A 307 13.24 -10.07 -39.17
N ALA A 308 13.39 -11.13 -39.95
CA ALA A 308 12.92 -12.47 -39.59
C ALA A 308 13.85 -13.23 -38.63
N VAL A 309 15.11 -12.79 -38.51
CA VAL A 309 16.14 -13.42 -37.68
C VAL A 309 16.31 -12.60 -36.41
N GLY A 310 16.20 -13.25 -35.25
CA GLY A 310 16.48 -12.63 -33.95
C GLY A 310 17.98 -12.55 -33.67
N GLU A 311 18.39 -11.49 -32.98
CA GLU A 311 19.77 -11.24 -32.55
C GLU A 311 19.96 -11.74 -31.11
N ALA A 312 21.12 -12.33 -30.81
CA ALA A 312 21.44 -12.76 -29.44
C ALA A 312 21.54 -11.54 -28.50
N ILE A 313 21.01 -11.67 -27.29
CA ILE A 313 21.05 -10.61 -26.28
C ILE A 313 22.29 -10.82 -25.39
N ASP A 314 23.04 -9.75 -25.12
CA ASP A 314 24.17 -9.79 -24.19
C ASP A 314 23.67 -10.08 -22.76
N ALA A 315 24.47 -10.74 -21.92
CA ALA A 315 24.07 -11.13 -20.57
C ALA A 315 23.57 -9.96 -19.68
N CYS A 316 24.09 -8.74 -19.90
CA CYS A 316 23.64 -7.53 -19.21
C CYS A 316 22.57 -6.73 -19.98
N GLY A 317 22.20 -7.17 -21.19
CA GLY A 317 21.29 -6.47 -22.09
C GLY A 317 21.88 -5.22 -22.75
N SER A 318 23.21 -5.12 -22.89
CA SER A 318 23.90 -3.94 -23.43
C SER A 318 23.54 -3.60 -24.88
N ASN A 319 23.12 -4.60 -25.65
CA ASN A 319 22.68 -4.44 -27.03
C ASN A 319 21.16 -4.22 -27.18
N LEU A 320 20.41 -4.13 -26.08
CA LEU A 320 18.99 -3.77 -26.12
C LEU A 320 18.83 -2.27 -26.39
N PRO A 321 17.83 -1.85 -27.20
CA PRO A 321 17.53 -0.44 -27.39
C PRO A 321 17.00 0.18 -26.09
N GLY A 322 17.77 1.11 -25.52
CA GLY A 322 17.41 1.80 -24.29
C GLY A 322 16.47 2.99 -24.49
N GLY A 323 15.52 3.16 -23.57
CA GLY A 323 14.58 4.27 -23.51
C GLY A 323 13.41 4.20 -24.50
N GLY A 324 12.75 5.35 -24.69
CA GLY A 324 11.57 5.49 -25.55
C GLY A 324 10.30 4.93 -24.93
N THR A 325 9.37 4.46 -25.76
CA THR A 325 8.05 3.92 -25.40
C THR A 325 7.77 2.67 -26.23
N ASN A 326 6.83 1.81 -25.84
CA ASN A 326 6.46 0.68 -26.68
C ASN A 326 5.89 1.10 -28.06
N ASP A 327 6.75 1.15 -29.09
CA ASP A 327 6.43 1.50 -30.48
C ASP A 327 6.26 0.26 -31.39
N GLY A 328 6.48 -0.93 -30.83
CA GLY A 328 6.45 -2.21 -31.52
C GLY A 328 7.57 -2.41 -32.56
N GLU A 329 8.64 -1.63 -32.54
CA GLU A 329 9.80 -1.82 -33.42
C GLU A 329 10.66 -3.01 -32.98
N PHE A 330 10.68 -3.30 -31.68
CA PHE A 330 11.46 -4.40 -31.09
C PHE A 330 10.63 -5.20 -30.09
N TRP A 331 10.95 -6.48 -29.94
CA TRP A 331 10.44 -7.36 -28.89
C TRP A 331 11.43 -8.48 -28.59
N ILE A 332 11.33 -9.10 -27.42
CA ILE A 332 12.09 -10.31 -27.08
C ILE A 332 11.23 -11.55 -27.36
N ASP A 333 11.82 -12.62 -27.86
CA ASP A 333 11.18 -13.94 -27.99
C ASP A 333 12.15 -15.02 -27.51
N LEU A 334 11.60 -16.19 -27.22
CA LEU A 334 12.34 -17.40 -26.87
C LEU A 334 13.12 -17.95 -28.07
N PRO A 335 14.17 -18.76 -27.83
CA PRO A 335 14.87 -19.43 -28.92
C PRO A 335 13.93 -20.30 -29.76
N CYS A 336 14.26 -20.47 -31.04
CA CYS A 336 13.52 -21.33 -31.97
C CYS A 336 14.02 -22.79 -31.98
N ASP A 337 14.95 -23.16 -31.10
CA ASP A 337 15.57 -24.47 -31.06
C ASP A 337 14.98 -25.37 -29.94
N ILE A 338 15.64 -26.50 -29.67
CA ILE A 338 15.23 -27.47 -28.65
C ILE A 338 15.24 -26.90 -27.22
N GLN A 339 15.88 -25.74 -26.99
CA GLN A 339 16.01 -25.12 -25.68
C GLN A 339 14.77 -24.30 -25.31
N ARG A 340 13.86 -24.03 -26.25
CA ARG A 340 12.64 -23.23 -26.02
C ARG A 340 11.86 -23.65 -24.79
N GLU A 341 11.61 -24.96 -24.64
CA GLU A 341 10.82 -25.48 -23.51
C GLU A 341 11.59 -25.43 -22.18
N SER A 342 12.91 -25.66 -22.18
CA SER A 342 13.71 -25.50 -20.97
C SER A 342 13.79 -24.04 -20.53
N VAL A 343 13.86 -23.08 -21.46
CA VAL A 343 13.87 -21.65 -21.12
C VAL A 343 12.54 -21.22 -20.50
N LYS A 344 11.40 -21.72 -21.01
CA LYS A 344 10.08 -21.45 -20.41
C LYS A 344 9.99 -21.90 -18.95
N HIS A 345 10.55 -23.06 -18.62
CA HIS A 345 10.54 -23.57 -17.25
C HIS A 345 11.39 -22.74 -16.29
N GLY A 346 12.23 -21.84 -16.80
CA GLY A 346 13.12 -21.01 -16.01
C GLY A 346 14.20 -21.80 -15.28
N ASN A 347 14.83 -21.14 -14.32
CA ASN A 347 15.93 -21.70 -13.54
C ASN A 347 15.92 -21.08 -12.15
N LEU A 348 15.28 -21.80 -11.24
CA LEU A 348 15.10 -21.36 -9.85
C LEU A 348 16.42 -21.10 -9.13
N GLU A 349 17.49 -21.85 -9.46
CA GLU A 349 18.82 -21.66 -8.86
C GLU A 349 19.45 -20.31 -9.21
N SER A 350 19.22 -19.82 -10.43
CA SER A 350 19.66 -18.49 -10.86
C SER A 350 18.76 -17.35 -10.38
N ALA A 351 17.55 -17.67 -9.91
CA ALA A 351 16.52 -16.68 -9.65
C ALA A 351 16.92 -15.72 -8.52
N LYS A 352 16.69 -14.43 -8.77
CA LYS A 352 16.90 -13.34 -7.81
C LYS A 352 15.85 -12.27 -8.02
N LEU A 353 15.59 -11.47 -6.99
CA LEU A 353 14.66 -10.36 -7.06
C LEU A 353 15.38 -9.06 -7.38
N TYR A 354 14.77 -8.21 -8.20
CA TYR A 354 15.32 -6.92 -8.57
C TYR A 354 14.68 -5.84 -7.71
N ALA A 355 15.47 -5.25 -6.81
CA ALA A 355 15.00 -4.30 -5.82
C ALA A 355 15.05 -2.87 -6.36
N HIS A 356 13.94 -2.13 -6.21
CA HIS A 356 13.85 -0.70 -6.43
C HIS A 356 13.43 -0.01 -5.13
N ALA A 357 14.29 0.84 -4.59
CA ALA A 357 13.99 1.58 -3.37
C ALA A 357 13.63 3.04 -3.71
N LYS A 358 12.48 3.51 -3.23
CA LYS A 358 11.99 4.87 -3.50
C LYS A 358 11.35 5.52 -2.27
N PRO A 359 11.37 6.87 -2.18
CA PRO A 359 10.64 7.58 -1.15
C PRO A 359 9.14 7.30 -1.23
N ALA A 360 8.50 7.16 -0.07
CA ALA A 360 7.05 7.09 0.05
C ALA A 360 6.57 8.05 1.15
N LEU A 361 5.35 8.57 0.99
CA LEU A 361 4.70 9.44 1.99
C LEU A 361 5.61 10.63 2.38
N GLY A 362 6.09 11.37 1.39
CA GLY A 362 7.01 12.49 1.57
C GLY A 362 8.38 12.09 2.13
N GLY A 363 8.84 10.86 1.90
CA GLY A 363 10.13 10.35 2.40
C GLY A 363 10.13 10.03 3.90
N THR A 364 8.97 9.99 4.55
CA THR A 364 8.82 9.45 5.91
C THR A 364 8.72 7.93 5.95
N PHE A 365 8.50 7.33 4.78
CA PHE A 365 8.60 5.90 4.53
C PHE A 365 9.50 5.63 3.32
N THR A 366 10.02 4.42 3.25
CA THR A 366 10.74 3.89 2.08
C THR A 366 9.95 2.70 1.55
N ASP A 367 9.58 2.76 0.27
CA ASP A 367 9.03 1.62 -0.44
C ASP A 367 10.17 0.87 -1.14
N ILE A 368 10.30 -0.43 -0.89
CA ILE A 368 11.24 -1.32 -1.57
C ILE A 368 10.42 -2.32 -2.40
N ALA A 369 10.28 -2.01 -3.69
CA ALA A 369 9.62 -2.89 -4.65
C ALA A 369 10.59 -4.01 -5.06
N MET A 370 10.12 -5.25 -4.98
CA MET A 370 10.90 -6.45 -5.28
C MET A 370 10.28 -7.15 -6.49
N TRP A 371 10.95 -7.02 -7.64
CA TRP A 371 10.48 -7.57 -8.90
C TRP A 371 10.99 -9.00 -9.12
N VAL A 372 10.10 -9.88 -9.53
CA VAL A 372 10.37 -11.28 -9.90
C VAL A 372 10.21 -11.39 -11.41
N PHE A 373 11.18 -12.04 -12.06
CA PHE A 373 11.12 -12.35 -13.48
C PHE A 373 10.90 -13.84 -13.71
N CYS A 374 9.81 -14.19 -14.38
CA CYS A 374 9.59 -15.52 -14.94
C CYS A 374 9.74 -15.46 -16.46
N PRO A 375 10.55 -16.33 -17.10
CA PRO A 375 10.68 -16.34 -18.56
C PRO A 375 9.36 -16.58 -19.31
N PHE A 376 8.38 -17.19 -18.65
CA PHE A 376 7.09 -17.53 -19.23
C PHE A 376 6.00 -17.54 -18.15
N ASN A 377 4.82 -17.05 -18.50
CA ASN A 377 3.58 -17.23 -17.73
C ASN A 377 2.77 -18.35 -18.37
N GLY A 378 2.22 -19.26 -17.56
CA GLY A 378 1.43 -20.39 -18.03
C GLY A 378 0.01 -20.02 -18.49
N PRO A 379 -0.75 -20.98 -19.03
CA PRO A 379 -2.13 -20.73 -19.43
C PRO A 379 -3.04 -20.47 -18.22
N ALA A 380 -4.00 -19.57 -18.39
CA ALA A 380 -4.94 -19.20 -17.34
C ALA A 380 -5.98 -20.30 -17.09
N THR A 381 -6.46 -20.39 -15.85
CA THR A 381 -7.61 -21.23 -15.49
C THR A 381 -8.82 -20.36 -15.20
N LEU A 382 -9.94 -20.61 -15.89
CA LEU A 382 -11.17 -19.89 -15.64
C LEU A 382 -12.02 -20.62 -14.59
N LYS A 383 -12.54 -19.89 -13.61
CA LYS A 383 -13.56 -20.38 -12.69
C LYS A 383 -14.93 -19.83 -13.08
N VAL A 384 -15.91 -20.73 -13.16
CA VAL A 384 -17.31 -20.43 -13.48
C VAL A 384 -18.20 -21.15 -12.47
N GLY A 385 -18.55 -20.46 -11.39
CA GLY A 385 -19.27 -21.06 -10.26
C GLY A 385 -18.44 -22.19 -9.63
N LEU A 386 -18.94 -23.43 -9.75
CA LEU A 386 -18.26 -24.63 -9.23
C LEU A 386 -17.37 -25.34 -10.26
N VAL A 387 -17.35 -24.88 -11.51
CA VAL A 387 -16.60 -25.50 -12.60
C VAL A 387 -15.29 -24.73 -12.82
N ASN A 388 -14.20 -25.47 -13.02
CA ASN A 388 -12.91 -24.92 -13.43
C ASN A 388 -12.61 -25.37 -14.86
N VAL A 389 -12.20 -24.44 -15.71
CA VAL A 389 -11.85 -24.68 -17.12
C VAL A 389 -10.43 -24.20 -17.33
N ALA A 390 -9.50 -25.15 -17.46
CA ALA A 390 -8.15 -24.83 -17.90
C ALA A 390 -8.20 -24.34 -19.35
N LEU A 391 -7.68 -23.13 -19.61
CA LEU A 391 -7.55 -22.63 -20.97
C LEU A 391 -6.32 -23.26 -21.61
N SER A 392 -6.31 -23.38 -22.93
CA SER A 392 -5.21 -24.02 -23.66
C SER A 392 -4.01 -23.07 -23.78
N ARG A 393 -4.23 -21.91 -24.39
CA ARG A 393 -3.20 -20.90 -24.70
C ARG A 393 -3.60 -19.50 -24.28
N ILE A 394 -4.77 -19.30 -23.71
CA ILE A 394 -5.22 -17.96 -23.32
C ILE A 394 -4.56 -17.60 -21.98
N GLY A 395 -3.95 -16.42 -21.91
CA GLY A 395 -3.28 -15.89 -20.72
C GLY A 395 -1.79 -16.22 -20.63
N GLU A 396 -1.27 -17.18 -21.41
CA GLU A 396 0.18 -17.45 -21.44
C GLU A 396 0.92 -16.36 -22.24
N HIS A 397 2.12 -15.98 -21.82
CA HIS A 397 2.97 -15.05 -22.55
C HIS A 397 4.45 -15.22 -22.19
N ILE A 398 5.33 -14.77 -23.08
CA ILE A 398 6.79 -14.77 -22.87
C ILE A 398 7.17 -13.52 -22.09
N GLY A 399 8.06 -13.72 -21.11
CA GLY A 399 8.45 -12.74 -20.13
C GLY A 399 7.30 -12.45 -19.18
N ASP A 400 7.54 -12.47 -17.89
CA ASP A 400 6.54 -12.16 -16.89
C ASP A 400 7.20 -11.43 -15.73
N TRP A 401 6.62 -10.29 -15.38
CA TRP A 401 7.16 -9.35 -14.40
C TRP A 401 6.10 -9.10 -13.35
N GLU A 402 6.33 -9.68 -12.18
CA GLU A 402 5.47 -9.54 -11.00
C GLU A 402 6.26 -8.90 -9.87
N HIS A 403 5.57 -8.26 -8.92
CA HIS A 403 6.24 -7.64 -7.79
C HIS A 403 5.40 -7.61 -6.51
N PHE A 404 6.10 -7.36 -5.42
CA PHE A 404 5.53 -6.95 -4.15
C PHE A 404 6.39 -5.82 -3.57
N THR A 405 5.81 -4.99 -2.71
CA THR A 405 6.50 -3.79 -2.20
C THR A 405 6.47 -3.73 -0.68
N LEU A 406 7.64 -3.69 -0.06
CA LEU A 406 7.78 -3.50 1.38
C LEU A 406 7.71 -2.00 1.69
N ARG A 407 6.87 -1.60 2.64
CA ARG A 407 6.82 -0.22 3.16
C ARG A 407 7.49 -0.14 4.52
N ILE A 408 8.62 0.56 4.60
CA ILE A 408 9.45 0.71 5.79
C ILE A 408 9.27 2.09 6.39
N CYS A 409 9.07 2.18 7.71
CA CYS A 409 8.95 3.44 8.43
C CYS A 409 10.33 4.08 8.69
N ASN A 410 10.63 5.24 8.12
CA ASN A 410 11.97 5.86 8.23
C ASN A 410 12.27 6.42 9.63
N PHE A 411 11.28 6.54 10.51
CA PHE A 411 11.48 6.93 11.91
C PHE A 411 12.17 5.85 12.75
N THR A 412 11.92 4.57 12.46
CA THR A 412 12.36 3.44 13.29
C THR A 412 13.04 2.31 12.51
N GLY A 413 12.78 2.21 11.20
CA GLY A 413 13.13 1.07 10.37
C GLY A 413 12.16 -0.10 10.48
N ASP A 414 10.97 0.09 11.07
CA ASP A 414 9.95 -0.95 11.14
C ASP A 414 9.33 -1.24 9.77
N LEU A 415 9.18 -2.52 9.42
CA LEU A 415 8.26 -2.94 8.36
C LEU A 415 6.83 -2.56 8.76
N TRP A 416 6.14 -1.79 7.92
CA TRP A 416 4.78 -1.30 8.19
C TRP A 416 3.73 -2.18 7.53
N SER A 417 3.91 -2.45 6.24
CA SER A 417 2.99 -3.21 5.41
C SER A 417 3.73 -3.77 4.19
N ILE A 418 3.16 -4.78 3.54
CA ILE A 418 3.61 -5.28 2.24
C ILE A 418 2.46 -5.14 1.25
N TYR A 419 2.74 -4.57 0.09
CA TYR A 419 1.84 -4.59 -1.05
C TYR A 419 2.02 -5.87 -1.84
N PHE A 420 0.93 -6.57 -2.09
CA PHE A 420 0.90 -7.79 -2.90
C PHE A 420 0.23 -7.47 -4.23
N SER A 421 0.99 -7.48 -5.33
CA SER A 421 0.43 -7.24 -6.66
C SER A 421 -0.40 -8.44 -7.13
N GLN A 422 -1.65 -8.17 -7.51
CA GLN A 422 -2.65 -9.15 -7.91
C GLN A 422 -3.18 -8.76 -9.30
N HIS A 423 -2.28 -8.70 -10.29
CA HIS A 423 -2.52 -8.25 -11.66
C HIS A 423 -2.95 -6.77 -11.75
N SER A 424 -4.15 -6.49 -12.29
CA SER A 424 -4.67 -5.14 -12.54
C SER A 424 -4.69 -4.19 -11.32
N GLY A 425 -4.41 -4.69 -10.12
CA GLY A 425 -4.19 -3.93 -8.88
C GLY A 425 -3.46 -4.78 -7.83
N GLY A 426 -3.79 -4.58 -6.56
CA GLY A 426 -3.19 -5.34 -5.46
C GLY A 426 -3.72 -4.87 -4.11
N GLU A 427 -3.09 -5.35 -3.04
CA GLU A 427 -3.53 -5.07 -1.67
C GLU A 427 -2.35 -4.77 -0.75
N TRP A 428 -2.46 -3.70 0.03
CA TRP A 428 -1.57 -3.44 1.17
C TRP A 428 -2.04 -4.25 2.38
N VAL A 429 -1.17 -5.13 2.88
CA VAL A 429 -1.42 -5.91 4.09
C VAL A 429 -0.52 -5.42 5.20
N ASP A 430 -1.13 -5.00 6.31
CA ASP A 430 -0.41 -4.55 7.50
C ASP A 430 0.45 -5.68 8.08
N ALA A 431 1.62 -5.33 8.61
CA ALA A 431 2.58 -6.33 9.07
C ALA A 431 2.07 -7.23 10.22
N TYR A 432 0.98 -6.89 10.91
CA TYR A 432 0.38 -7.78 11.93
C TYR A 432 -0.53 -8.86 11.35
N ASN A 433 -0.90 -8.75 10.07
CA ASN A 433 -1.68 -9.74 9.32
C ASN A 433 -0.80 -10.60 8.40
N LEU A 434 0.51 -10.36 8.35
CA LEU A 434 1.44 -11.15 7.54
C LEU A 434 1.77 -12.49 8.19
N GLU A 435 2.10 -13.47 7.34
CA GLU A 435 2.77 -14.69 7.75
C GLU A 435 4.30 -14.51 7.72
N TYR A 436 5.00 -15.10 8.69
CA TYR A 436 6.45 -15.01 8.84
C TYR A 436 7.07 -16.40 8.88
N ILE A 437 8.22 -16.57 8.22
CA ILE A 437 8.94 -17.84 8.20
C ILE A 437 10.02 -17.91 9.29
N GLU A 438 10.80 -16.84 9.43
CA GLU A 438 11.90 -16.72 10.37
C GLU A 438 12.13 -15.24 10.68
N GLY A 439 12.24 -14.90 11.97
CA GLY A 439 12.42 -13.51 12.40
C GLY A 439 11.36 -12.58 11.80
N ASN A 440 11.80 -11.51 11.15
CA ASN A 440 10.92 -10.54 10.50
C ASN A 440 10.77 -10.76 8.99
N LYS A 441 11.17 -11.92 8.47
CA LYS A 441 11.01 -12.27 7.05
C LYS A 441 9.59 -12.77 6.81
N ALA A 442 8.84 -11.97 6.06
CA ALA A 442 7.48 -12.32 5.67
C ALA A 442 7.46 -13.43 4.59
N ILE A 443 6.28 -13.98 4.36
CA ILE A 443 6.03 -14.95 3.29
C ILE A 443 5.22 -14.29 2.17
N VAL A 444 5.59 -14.56 0.93
CA VAL A 444 4.81 -14.24 -0.27
C VAL A 444 4.46 -15.54 -0.99
N TYR A 445 3.20 -15.70 -1.37
CA TYR A 445 2.75 -16.85 -2.16
C TYR A 445 2.47 -16.41 -3.60
N SER A 446 3.24 -16.94 -4.54
CA SER A 446 3.04 -16.74 -5.98
C SER A 446 1.98 -17.71 -6.50
N SER A 447 0.99 -17.22 -7.23
CA SER A 447 -0.03 -18.08 -7.84
C SER A 447 0.54 -18.94 -8.96
N LYS A 448 -0.09 -20.10 -9.18
CA LYS A 448 0.25 -21.00 -10.27
C LYS A 448 -0.01 -20.34 -11.64
N SER A 449 0.90 -20.56 -12.59
CA SER A 449 0.96 -20.01 -13.95
C SER A 449 1.15 -18.50 -14.00
N GLY A 450 0.26 -17.72 -13.36
CA GLY A 450 0.18 -16.27 -13.49
C GLY A 450 0.99 -15.45 -12.50
N HIS A 451 1.67 -16.11 -11.55
CA HIS A 451 2.65 -15.52 -10.62
C HIS A 451 2.23 -14.33 -9.75
N ALA A 452 0.93 -13.98 -9.72
CA ALA A 452 0.42 -12.94 -8.84
C ALA A 452 0.75 -13.24 -7.36
N SER A 453 1.05 -12.19 -6.61
CA SER A 453 1.51 -12.29 -5.23
C SER A 453 0.34 -12.24 -4.25
N TYR A 454 0.35 -13.12 -3.26
CA TYR A 454 -0.67 -13.19 -2.21
C TYR A 454 -0.05 -13.34 -0.80
N PRO A 455 -0.69 -12.77 0.24
CA PRO A 455 -0.21 -12.83 1.62
C PRO A 455 -0.44 -14.19 2.30
N HIS A 456 -1.39 -14.98 1.79
CA HIS A 456 -1.83 -16.24 2.38
C HIS A 456 -1.98 -17.31 1.29
N PRO A 457 -1.89 -18.60 1.64
CA PRO A 457 -2.25 -19.67 0.70
C PRO A 457 -3.77 -19.68 0.50
N GLY A 458 -4.21 -19.99 -0.72
CA GLY A 458 -5.63 -20.07 -1.04
C GLY A 458 -5.93 -20.03 -2.53
N THR A 459 -7.23 -20.04 -2.83
CA THR A 459 -7.74 -19.83 -4.19
C THR A 459 -8.36 -18.45 -4.29
N TYR A 460 -7.78 -17.62 -5.15
CA TYR A 460 -8.19 -16.25 -5.43
C TYR A 460 -8.87 -16.19 -6.81
N ILE A 461 -9.82 -15.26 -6.96
CA ILE A 461 -10.56 -15.09 -8.21
C ILE A 461 -10.42 -13.63 -8.67
N GLN A 462 -9.76 -13.42 -9.80
CA GLN A 462 -9.73 -12.14 -10.50
C GLN A 462 -11.00 -12.03 -11.37
N GLY A 463 -12.01 -11.33 -10.86
CA GLY A 463 -13.30 -11.18 -11.51
C GLY A 463 -14.41 -10.96 -10.49
N SER A 464 -15.63 -11.42 -10.79
CA SER A 464 -16.76 -11.30 -9.87
C SER A 464 -16.72 -12.40 -8.82
N THR A 465 -16.12 -12.12 -7.66
CA THR A 465 -16.11 -13.04 -6.51
C THR A 465 -17.52 -13.42 -6.08
N LYS A 466 -18.49 -12.48 -6.13
CA LYS A 466 -19.91 -12.72 -5.81
C LYS A 466 -20.56 -13.77 -6.72
N LEU A 467 -20.19 -13.78 -8.00
CA LEU A 467 -20.71 -14.74 -8.97
C LEU A 467 -19.83 -16.00 -9.07
N GLY A 468 -18.65 -16.00 -8.45
CA GLY A 468 -17.64 -17.05 -8.62
C GLY A 468 -17.15 -17.15 -10.06
N VAL A 469 -17.07 -16.04 -10.78
CA VAL A 469 -16.66 -16.00 -12.20
C VAL A 469 -15.42 -15.12 -12.35
N GLY A 470 -14.33 -15.69 -12.87
CA GLY A 470 -13.08 -14.96 -13.10
C GLY A 470 -11.89 -15.87 -13.36
N ILE A 471 -10.71 -15.27 -13.54
CA ILE A 471 -9.44 -16.01 -13.60
C ILE A 471 -9.13 -16.55 -12.20
N ARG A 472 -8.79 -17.82 -12.12
CA ARG A 472 -8.50 -18.54 -10.88
C ARG A 472 -6.98 -18.51 -10.64
N ASN A 473 -6.60 -18.00 -9.48
CA ASN A 473 -5.23 -17.97 -8.98
C ASN A 473 -5.13 -18.88 -7.76
N ASP A 474 -4.37 -19.97 -7.86
CA ASP A 474 -4.11 -20.88 -6.74
C ASP A 474 -2.71 -20.61 -6.19
N ALA A 475 -2.63 -20.24 -4.91
CA ALA A 475 -1.38 -19.94 -4.22
C ALA A 475 -1.22 -20.92 -3.05
N ALA A 476 -0.04 -21.54 -2.93
CA ALA A 476 0.22 -22.54 -1.90
C ALA A 476 1.70 -22.62 -1.55
N ARG A 477 2.00 -23.07 -0.33
CA ARG A 477 3.38 -23.31 0.12
C ARG A 477 3.97 -24.53 -0.58
N SER A 478 5.25 -24.47 -0.94
CA SER A 478 6.00 -25.57 -1.54
C SER A 478 7.47 -25.60 -1.06
N ASN A 479 8.29 -26.44 -1.67
CA ASN A 479 9.75 -26.42 -1.58
C ASN A 479 10.41 -25.62 -2.74
N LEU A 480 9.61 -24.98 -3.60
CA LEU A 480 10.04 -24.12 -4.69
C LEU A 480 9.97 -22.68 -4.19
N PHE A 481 11.11 -22.09 -3.84
CA PHE A 481 11.13 -20.75 -3.27
C PHE A 481 12.39 -19.97 -3.64
N VAL A 482 12.28 -18.65 -3.54
CA VAL A 482 13.41 -17.71 -3.59
C VAL A 482 13.41 -16.89 -2.31
N ASP A 483 14.55 -16.87 -1.60
CA ASP A 483 14.75 -16.01 -0.44
C ASP A 483 15.32 -14.66 -0.88
N SER A 484 14.45 -13.65 -0.98
CA SER A 484 14.84 -12.31 -1.44
C SER A 484 15.74 -11.55 -0.45
N SER A 485 15.93 -12.05 0.78
CA SER A 485 16.91 -11.49 1.72
C SER A 485 18.36 -11.82 1.36
N THR A 486 18.58 -12.80 0.48
CA THR A 486 19.92 -13.22 0.04
C THR A 486 20.07 -13.23 -1.48
N GLN A 487 18.99 -13.54 -2.21
CA GLN A 487 18.95 -13.59 -3.67
C GLN A 487 18.28 -12.34 -4.23
N TYR A 488 19.02 -11.24 -4.28
CA TYR A 488 18.53 -9.99 -4.86
C TYR A 488 19.62 -9.17 -5.55
N GLU A 489 19.20 -8.21 -6.35
CA GLU A 489 20.03 -7.18 -6.97
C GLU A 489 19.35 -5.83 -6.81
N LEU A 490 20.04 -4.85 -6.20
CA LEU A 490 19.53 -3.48 -6.11
C LEU A 490 19.76 -2.80 -7.47
N VAL A 491 18.67 -2.51 -8.19
CA VAL A 491 18.72 -2.00 -9.56
C VAL A 491 18.41 -0.51 -9.68
N ALA A 492 17.73 0.05 -8.68
CA ALA A 492 17.41 1.48 -8.65
C ALA A 492 17.22 2.00 -7.22
N ALA A 493 17.74 3.20 -6.97
CA ALA A 493 17.47 4.00 -5.78
C ALA A 493 17.83 5.47 -6.07
N GLU A 494 17.01 6.13 -6.89
CA GLU A 494 17.34 7.43 -7.50
C GLU A 494 17.65 8.53 -6.47
N TYR A 495 17.05 8.45 -5.28
CA TYR A 495 17.26 9.42 -4.20
C TYR A 495 18.69 9.39 -3.59
N LEU A 496 19.48 8.33 -3.85
CA LEU A 496 20.88 8.24 -3.43
C LEU A 496 21.82 9.07 -4.31
N GLY A 497 21.35 9.50 -5.49
CA GLY A 497 22.14 10.23 -6.48
C GLY A 497 22.79 9.33 -7.52
N ASP A 498 23.24 9.95 -8.61
CA ASP A 498 23.77 9.25 -9.77
C ASP A 498 25.04 8.44 -9.44
N GLY A 499 25.10 7.21 -9.96
CA GLY A 499 26.27 6.33 -9.86
C GLY A 499 26.42 5.56 -8.54
N ILE A 500 25.52 5.73 -7.56
CA ILE A 500 25.53 4.93 -6.33
C ILE A 500 24.96 3.53 -6.56
N VAL A 501 23.84 3.44 -7.27
CA VAL A 501 23.25 2.17 -7.72
C VAL A 501 23.45 2.07 -9.23
N THR A 502 24.02 0.96 -9.67
CA THR A 502 24.24 0.72 -11.10
C THR A 502 22.96 0.18 -11.71
N GLU A 503 22.31 0.99 -12.54
CA GLU A 503 21.13 0.56 -13.27
C GLU A 503 21.52 -0.41 -14.41
N PRO A 504 20.93 -1.61 -14.51
CA PRO A 504 21.25 -2.55 -15.57
C PRO A 504 20.64 -2.12 -16.92
N CYS A 505 21.34 -2.40 -18.03
CA CYS A 505 20.93 -1.94 -19.36
C CYS A 505 19.54 -2.46 -19.78
N TRP A 506 19.19 -3.69 -19.42
CA TRP A 506 17.87 -4.26 -19.72
C TRP A 506 16.72 -3.50 -19.04
N LEU A 507 16.96 -2.80 -17.93
CA LEU A 507 15.91 -2.01 -17.27
C LEU A 507 15.50 -0.80 -18.13
N GLN A 508 16.36 -0.39 -19.06
CA GLN A 508 16.07 0.63 -20.06
C GLN A 508 15.31 0.10 -21.29
N PHE A 509 15.01 -1.20 -21.38
CA PHE A 509 14.26 -1.74 -22.51
C PHE A 509 12.74 -1.52 -22.35
N MET A 510 12.22 -0.43 -22.93
CA MET A 510 10.81 0.00 -22.86
C MET A 510 9.92 -0.66 -23.94
N ARG A 511 10.21 -1.90 -24.33
CA ARG A 511 9.46 -2.66 -25.35
C ARG A 511 8.98 -4.00 -24.77
N LEU A 512 8.30 -4.80 -25.58
CA LEU A 512 7.70 -6.05 -25.13
C LEU A 512 8.75 -7.14 -24.85
N TRP A 513 8.61 -7.81 -23.72
CA TRP A 513 9.41 -8.99 -23.34
C TRP A 513 8.86 -10.30 -23.93
N GLY A 514 7.93 -10.19 -24.87
CA GLY A 514 7.31 -11.30 -25.60
C GLY A 514 6.62 -10.81 -26.88
N PRO A 515 6.31 -11.70 -27.83
CA PRO A 515 5.58 -11.34 -29.04
C PRO A 515 4.09 -11.04 -28.74
N THR A 516 3.45 -10.27 -29.63
CA THR A 516 2.00 -10.09 -29.63
C THR A 516 1.32 -11.15 -30.50
N ILE A 517 0.46 -11.97 -29.91
CA ILE A 517 -0.36 -12.97 -30.58
C ILE A 517 -1.83 -12.65 -30.33
N VAL A 518 -2.53 -12.23 -31.37
CA VAL A 518 -3.98 -11.96 -31.29
C VAL A 518 -4.75 -13.25 -31.57
N TYR A 519 -5.59 -13.67 -30.64
CA TYR A 519 -6.53 -14.77 -30.83
C TYR A 519 -7.88 -14.25 -31.31
N ASP A 520 -8.61 -15.07 -32.07
CA ASP A 520 -10.07 -14.95 -32.10
C ASP A 520 -10.63 -15.53 -30.79
N SER A 521 -10.58 -14.74 -29.73
CA SER A 521 -11.01 -15.11 -28.37
C SER A 521 -12.45 -15.63 -28.32
N ARG A 522 -13.30 -15.23 -29.28
CA ARG A 522 -14.65 -15.77 -29.45
C ARG A 522 -14.64 -17.25 -29.83
N THR A 523 -13.77 -17.66 -30.75
CA THR A 523 -13.75 -19.05 -31.23
C THR A 523 -13.31 -20.05 -30.15
N GLU A 524 -12.34 -19.69 -29.30
CA GLU A 524 -11.91 -20.57 -28.19
C GLU A 524 -12.92 -20.58 -27.02
N LEU A 525 -13.54 -19.45 -26.68
CA LEU A 525 -14.60 -19.39 -25.67
C LEU A 525 -15.91 -20.05 -26.16
N ASP A 526 -16.24 -19.96 -27.45
CA ASP A 526 -17.38 -20.63 -28.07
C ASP A 526 -17.20 -22.16 -28.08
N ARG A 527 -15.96 -22.66 -28.28
CA ARG A 527 -15.62 -24.08 -28.11
C ARG A 527 -15.91 -24.57 -26.69
N ILE A 528 -15.54 -23.78 -25.68
CA ILE A 528 -15.83 -24.09 -24.27
C ILE A 528 -17.35 -24.08 -24.01
N THR A 529 -18.07 -23.09 -24.57
CA THR A 529 -19.53 -22.96 -24.45
C THR A 529 -20.29 -24.10 -25.11
N SER A 530 -19.76 -24.64 -26.22
CA SER A 530 -20.36 -25.77 -26.93
C SER A 530 -20.33 -27.10 -26.15
N ARG A 531 -19.43 -27.23 -25.16
CA ARG A 531 -19.26 -28.44 -24.32
C ARG A 531 -20.13 -28.45 -23.05
N GLN A 532 -20.85 -27.37 -22.75
CA GLN A 532 -21.73 -27.26 -21.57
C GLN A 532 -23.18 -27.72 -21.87
N PRO A 533 -23.92 -28.30 -20.89
CA PRO A 533 -25.32 -28.68 -21.05
C PRO A 533 -26.21 -27.50 -21.45
N MET A 534 -27.29 -27.77 -22.19
CA MET A 534 -28.10 -26.76 -22.89
C MET A 534 -28.63 -25.62 -21.98
N MET A 535 -28.86 -25.88 -20.68
CA MET A 535 -29.30 -24.87 -19.69
C MET A 535 -28.22 -23.82 -19.32
N GLY A 536 -26.93 -24.07 -19.56
CA GLY A 536 -25.83 -23.15 -19.25
C GLY A 536 -25.36 -22.28 -20.43
N ARG A 537 -25.85 -22.53 -21.66
CA ARG A 537 -25.39 -21.83 -22.87
C ARG A 537 -25.88 -20.38 -22.95
N TYR A 538 -27.01 -20.05 -22.34
CA TYR A 538 -27.59 -18.70 -22.36
C TYR A 538 -26.95 -17.74 -21.35
N SER A 539 -26.23 -18.22 -20.32
CA SER A 539 -25.62 -17.36 -19.30
C SER A 539 -24.24 -16.83 -19.71
N VAL A 540 -23.46 -17.58 -20.48
CA VAL A 540 -22.07 -17.23 -20.85
C VAL A 540 -22.01 -16.11 -21.89
N ALA A 541 -22.98 -16.03 -22.81
CA ALA A 541 -23.05 -14.94 -23.79
C ALA A 541 -23.27 -13.55 -23.15
N ASN A 542 -23.93 -13.50 -21.99
CA ASN A 542 -24.07 -12.27 -21.19
C ASN A 542 -22.84 -11.97 -20.31
N TRP A 543 -21.81 -12.81 -20.34
CA TRP A 543 -20.58 -12.66 -19.55
C TRP A 543 -19.38 -12.19 -20.36
N PHE A 544 -19.47 -12.10 -21.69
CA PHE A 544 -18.36 -11.61 -22.53
C PHE A 544 -17.85 -10.22 -22.11
N GLY A 545 -18.72 -9.34 -21.61
CA GLY A 545 -18.32 -8.03 -21.06
C GLY A 545 -17.84 -8.04 -19.61
N LYS A 546 -17.77 -9.21 -18.95
CA LYS A 546 -17.38 -9.38 -17.54
C LYS A 546 -16.06 -10.15 -17.37
N PHE A 547 -15.45 -10.56 -18.48
CA PHE A 547 -14.16 -11.21 -18.49
C PHE A 547 -13.03 -10.18 -18.46
N PRO A 548 -11.92 -10.46 -17.74
CA PRO A 548 -10.75 -9.58 -17.75
C PRO A 548 -10.20 -9.34 -19.16
N ALA A 549 -9.63 -8.15 -19.41
CA ALA A 549 -9.07 -7.77 -20.71
C ALA A 549 -7.92 -8.69 -21.16
N GLU A 550 -7.25 -9.29 -20.18
CA GLU A 550 -6.18 -10.28 -20.26
C GLU A 550 -6.57 -11.55 -21.06
N LEU A 551 -7.87 -11.77 -21.33
CA LEU A 551 -8.37 -12.90 -22.13
C LEU A 551 -8.48 -12.62 -23.64
N SER A 552 -8.08 -11.42 -24.11
CA SER A 552 -8.25 -10.98 -25.50
C SER A 552 -7.07 -11.27 -26.45
N GLY A 553 -5.90 -11.67 -25.94
CA GLY A 553 -4.71 -12.03 -26.71
C GLY A 553 -3.55 -12.48 -25.81
N GLN A 554 -2.40 -12.81 -26.41
CA GLN A 554 -1.11 -12.90 -25.71
C GLN A 554 -0.29 -11.68 -26.09
N GLU A 555 0.20 -10.94 -25.12
CA GLU A 555 1.16 -9.89 -25.33
C GLU A 555 2.15 -9.98 -24.17
N GLY A 556 3.43 -10.19 -24.48
CA GLY A 556 4.46 -10.12 -23.44
C GLY A 556 4.41 -8.76 -22.75
N PRO A 557 4.70 -8.66 -21.45
CA PRO A 557 4.65 -7.40 -20.74
C PRO A 557 5.81 -6.50 -21.20
N THR A 558 5.64 -5.19 -21.01
CA THR A 558 6.79 -4.29 -20.91
C THR A 558 7.52 -4.51 -19.58
N GLY A 559 8.80 -4.12 -19.54
CA GLY A 559 9.63 -4.23 -18.34
C GLY A 559 9.16 -3.35 -17.16
N PRO A 560 9.76 -3.52 -15.97
CA PRO A 560 9.32 -2.86 -14.74
C PRO A 560 9.19 -1.33 -14.82
N LYS A 561 10.09 -0.66 -15.53
CA LYS A 561 10.16 0.82 -15.59
C LYS A 561 9.01 1.47 -16.37
N GLU A 562 8.31 0.71 -17.23
CA GLU A 562 7.09 1.14 -17.92
C GLU A 562 5.84 1.05 -17.02
N LYS A 563 5.93 0.33 -15.89
CA LYS A 563 4.81 0.21 -14.97
C LYS A 563 4.61 1.55 -14.25
N ASN A 564 3.37 2.01 -14.17
CA ASN A 564 3.05 3.31 -13.58
C ASN A 564 3.45 3.42 -12.10
N ASN A 565 3.53 2.30 -11.39
CA ASN A 565 4.01 2.19 -10.02
C ASN A 565 5.53 2.10 -9.92
N TRP A 566 6.32 2.19 -11.00
CA TRP A 566 7.76 2.36 -10.88
C TRP A 566 8.06 3.69 -10.15
N VAL A 567 7.61 4.80 -10.73
CA VAL A 567 7.70 6.13 -10.12
C VAL A 567 6.49 6.43 -9.23
N GLY A 568 5.30 5.96 -9.62
CA GLY A 568 4.05 6.19 -8.89
C GLY A 568 3.93 5.41 -7.59
N ASP A 569 2.79 5.58 -6.91
CA ASP A 569 2.39 4.75 -5.77
C ASP A 569 1.83 3.40 -6.24
N GLU A 570 1.80 2.43 -5.33
CA GLU A 570 1.13 1.15 -5.60
C GLU A 570 -0.38 1.34 -5.79
N ARG A 571 -0.99 0.45 -6.58
CA ARG A 571 -2.43 0.53 -6.87
C ARG A 571 -3.24 -0.03 -5.71
N GLY A 572 -3.74 0.82 -4.81
CA GLY A 572 -4.60 0.45 -3.67
C GLY A 572 -5.15 1.59 -2.82
#